data_AF-A0A076PUW5-F1
#
_entry.id   AF-A0A076PUW5-F1
#
_cell.length_a   1.000
_cell.length_b   1.000
_cell.length_c   1.000
_cell.angle_alpha   90.00
_cell.angle_beta   90.00
_cell.angle_gamma   90.00
#
_symmetry.space_group_name_H-M   'P 1'
#
loop_
_entity.id
_entity.type
_entity.pdbx_description
1 polymer ?
#
loop_
_entity_poly.entity_id
_entity_poly.type
_entity_poly.pdbx_seq_one_letter_code
_entity_poly.pdbx_strand_id
1 'polypeptide(L)'
;MLATGPLMALARAAMDPAHGAIVSHADLVDRINGDDPRRQLAFRSLNYGREQGVFQFDSIEAAFDLVIGTSVEGARRISRTGQLNGACIRETVVMILLGLGMKLPAARIAVAIAWQRLQDASEHLHWWKPVTPV
;
A
#
# COMPACT_ATOMS: atom_id res chain seq x y z
N MET A 1 4.17 -1.95 -10.02
CA MET A 1 3.83 -2.98 -9.03
C MET A 1 3.83 -2.46 -7.60
N LEU A 2 4.76 -1.57 -7.22
CA LEU A 2 4.89 -1.12 -5.83
C LEU A 2 3.66 -0.37 -5.26
N ALA A 3 2.92 0.38 -6.08
CA ALA A 3 1.69 1.04 -5.65
C ALA A 3 0.58 0.04 -5.26
N THR A 4 0.54 -1.12 -5.91
CA THR A 4 -0.53 -2.12 -5.73
C THR A 4 -0.53 -2.74 -4.32
N GLY A 5 0.65 -2.97 -3.74
CA GLY A 5 0.79 -3.56 -2.40
C GLY A 5 0.13 -2.73 -1.30
N PRO A 6 0.60 -1.49 -1.05
CA PRO A 6 0.00 -0.57 -0.08
C PRO A 6 -1.47 -0.27 -0.39
N LEU A 7 -1.82 -0.11 -1.66
CA LEU A 7 -3.19 0.19 -2.09
C LEU A 7 -4.15 -0.95 -1.77
N MET A 8 -3.76 -2.20 -2.06
CA MET A 8 -4.53 -3.39 -1.70
C MET A 8 -4.62 -3.57 -0.18
N ALA A 9 -3.52 -3.35 0.55
CA ALA A 9 -3.51 -3.47 2.00
C ALA A 9 -4.50 -2.49 2.67
N LEU A 10 -4.48 -1.23 2.24
CA LEU A 10 -5.37 -0.18 2.77
C LEU A 10 -6.82 -0.36 2.31
N ALA A 11 -7.05 -0.71 1.04
CA ALA A 11 -8.39 -0.99 0.52
C ALA A 11 -9.03 -2.18 1.26
N ARG A 12 -8.26 -3.26 1.46
CA ARG A 12 -8.74 -4.43 2.20
C ARG A 12 -8.98 -4.10 3.67
N ALA A 13 -8.11 -3.33 4.32
CA ALA A 13 -8.32 -2.89 5.69
C ALA A 13 -9.63 -2.09 5.87
N ALA A 14 -10.06 -1.37 4.84
CA ALA A 14 -11.29 -0.59 4.85
C ALA A 14 -12.55 -1.42 4.53
N MET A 15 -12.43 -2.46 3.71
CA MET A 15 -13.55 -3.30 3.29
C MET A 15 -13.79 -4.53 4.17
N ASP A 16 -12.72 -5.04 4.79
CA ASP A 16 -12.70 -6.18 5.70
C ASP A 16 -12.08 -5.74 7.04
N PRO A 17 -12.89 -5.24 8.00
CA PRO A 17 -12.42 -4.73 9.28
C PRO A 17 -11.66 -5.77 10.12
N ALA A 18 -12.00 -7.05 9.99
CA ALA A 18 -11.28 -8.12 10.69
C ALA A 18 -9.84 -8.25 10.17
N HIS A 19 -9.64 -8.16 8.85
CA HIS A 19 -8.32 -8.08 8.27
C HIS A 19 -7.62 -6.75 8.59
N GLY A 20 -8.34 -5.63 8.59
CA GLY A 20 -7.82 -4.33 9.02
C GLY A 20 -7.25 -4.37 10.43
N ALA A 21 -7.93 -5.05 11.36
CA ALA A 21 -7.43 -5.29 12.71
C ALA A 21 -6.08 -6.05 12.67
N ILE A 22 -5.94 -7.11 11.87
CA ILE A 22 -4.68 -7.87 11.78
C ILE A 22 -3.51 -7.02 11.26
N VAL A 23 -3.75 -6.17 10.24
CA VAL A 23 -2.72 -5.32 9.62
C VAL A 23 -2.36 -4.11 10.50
N SER A 24 -3.28 -3.62 11.34
CA SER A 24 -3.10 -2.42 12.16
C SER A 24 -2.40 -2.65 13.50
N HIS A 25 -2.24 -3.91 13.93
CA HIS A 25 -1.47 -4.25 15.11
C HIS A 25 0.03 -4.21 14.79
N ALA A 26 0.82 -3.67 15.73
CA ALA A 26 2.27 -3.50 15.63
C ALA A 26 3.01 -4.80 15.26
N ASP A 27 2.43 -5.94 15.63
CA ASP A 27 2.83 -7.29 15.23
C ASP A 27 3.07 -7.47 13.73
N LEU A 28 2.45 -6.69 12.83
CA LEU A 28 2.70 -6.86 11.40
C LEU A 28 4.16 -6.55 11.04
N VAL A 29 4.75 -5.51 11.64
CA VAL A 29 6.17 -5.18 11.41
C VAL A 29 7.06 -6.27 12.00
N ASP A 30 6.72 -6.77 13.20
CA ASP A 30 7.43 -7.86 13.85
C ASP A 30 7.28 -9.21 13.12
N ARG A 31 6.16 -9.42 12.41
CA ARG A 31 5.88 -10.61 11.60
C ARG A 31 6.46 -10.53 10.19
N ILE A 32 6.83 -9.34 9.69
CA ILE A 32 7.49 -9.17 8.39
C ILE A 32 9.00 -9.02 8.63
N ASN A 33 9.58 -10.07 9.17
CA ASN A 33 11.02 -10.17 9.48
C ASN A 33 11.65 -11.38 8.78
N GLY A 34 12.97 -11.35 8.63
CA GLY A 34 13.75 -12.44 8.05
C GLY A 34 13.25 -12.86 6.66
N ASP A 35 12.86 -14.13 6.53
CA ASP A 35 12.45 -14.77 5.28
C ASP A 35 10.96 -14.62 4.93
N ASP A 36 10.22 -13.70 5.58
CA ASP A 36 8.80 -13.50 5.25
C ASP A 36 8.61 -13.17 3.75
N PRO A 37 7.77 -13.92 3.01
CA PRO A 37 7.58 -13.72 1.57
C PRO A 37 7.10 -12.32 1.18
N ARG A 38 6.36 -11.63 2.07
CA ARG A 38 5.89 -10.26 1.85
C ARG A 38 7.04 -9.26 2.00
N ARG A 39 7.96 -9.51 2.94
CA ARG A 39 9.23 -8.75 3.03
C ARG A 39 9.99 -8.88 1.73
N GLN A 40 10.27 -10.11 1.30
CA GLN A 40 11.01 -10.37 0.06
C GLN A 40 10.34 -9.75 -1.17
N LEU A 41 9.01 -9.77 -1.25
CA LEU A 41 8.26 -9.13 -2.33
C LEU A 41 8.40 -7.59 -2.32
N ALA A 42 8.32 -6.97 -1.15
CA ALA A 42 8.52 -5.52 -0.99
C ALA A 42 9.94 -5.12 -1.39
N PHE A 43 10.97 -5.83 -0.89
CA PHE A 43 12.37 -5.60 -1.24
C PHE A 43 12.63 -5.78 -2.74
N ARG A 44 12.11 -6.84 -3.36
CA ARG A 44 12.23 -7.02 -4.82
C ARG A 44 11.59 -5.87 -5.59
N SER A 45 10.42 -5.41 -5.16
CA SER A 45 9.73 -4.30 -5.82
C SER A 45 10.46 -2.97 -5.66
N LEU A 46 11.06 -2.72 -4.48
CA LEU A 46 11.88 -1.54 -4.20
C LEU A 46 13.17 -1.55 -5.02
N ASN A 47 13.91 -2.66 -5.03
CA ASN A 47 15.11 -2.82 -5.83
C ASN A 47 14.82 -2.62 -7.31
N TYR A 48 13.78 -3.29 -7.83
CA TYR A 48 13.38 -3.14 -9.22
C TYR A 48 13.10 -1.67 -9.57
N GLY A 49 12.32 -0.96 -8.77
CA GLY A 49 12.02 0.45 -9.05
C GLY A 49 13.25 1.37 -8.95
N ARG A 50 14.21 1.07 -8.07
CA ARG A 50 15.49 1.78 -7.99
C ARG A 50 16.37 1.50 -9.21
N GLU A 51 16.49 0.25 -9.64
CA GLU A 51 17.25 -0.17 -10.82
C GLU A 51 16.70 0.47 -12.10
N GLN A 52 15.39 0.70 -12.18
CA GLN A 52 14.74 1.41 -13.29
C GLN A 52 14.87 2.95 -13.19
N GLY A 53 15.53 3.49 -12.17
CA GLY A 53 15.65 4.93 -11.93
C GLY A 53 14.33 5.62 -11.55
N VAL A 54 13.31 4.84 -11.20
CA VAL A 54 11.97 5.32 -10.84
C VAL A 54 11.90 5.74 -9.37
N PHE A 55 12.65 5.05 -8.51
CA PHE A 55 12.79 5.38 -7.09
C PHE A 55 14.20 5.89 -6.78
N GLN A 56 14.28 6.78 -5.80
CA GLN A 56 15.51 7.41 -5.33
C GLN A 56 15.58 7.25 -3.81
N PHE A 57 16.46 6.36 -3.37
CA PHE A 57 16.79 6.14 -1.96
C PHE A 57 18.14 5.42 -1.86
N ASP A 58 18.87 5.70 -0.78
CA ASP A 58 20.16 5.05 -0.51
C ASP A 58 19.96 3.74 0.25
N SER A 59 19.17 3.78 1.33
CA SER A 59 18.86 2.63 2.18
C SER A 59 17.55 1.98 1.77
N ILE A 60 17.62 0.73 1.31
CA ILE A 60 16.42 -0.06 1.02
C ILE A 60 15.60 -0.36 2.28
N GLU A 61 16.27 -0.47 3.44
CA GLU A 61 15.60 -0.65 4.73
C GLU A 61 14.75 0.59 5.07
N ALA A 62 15.30 1.80 4.91
CA ALA A 62 14.55 3.03 5.13
C ALA A 62 13.36 3.18 4.16
N ALA A 63 13.55 2.77 2.90
CA ALA A 63 12.47 2.76 1.91
C ALA A 63 11.37 1.74 2.26
N PHE A 64 11.76 0.57 2.79
CA PHE A 64 10.84 -0.43 3.30
C PHE A 64 10.06 0.07 4.51
N ASP A 65 10.74 0.67 5.49
CA ASP A 65 10.13 1.24 6.69
C ASP A 65 9.11 2.33 6.35
N LEU A 66 9.43 3.20 5.38
CA LEU A 66 8.50 4.22 4.87
C LEU A 66 7.22 3.57 4.33
N VAL A 67 7.35 2.56 3.45
CA VAL A 67 6.21 1.90 2.80
C VAL A 67 5.35 1.15 3.82
N ILE A 68 5.98 0.32 4.66
CA ILE A 68 5.29 -0.52 5.63
C ILE A 68 4.73 0.32 6.77
N GLY A 69 5.52 1.20 7.37
CA GLY A 69 5.08 2.06 8.47
C GLY A 69 3.88 2.92 8.08
N THR A 70 3.95 3.58 6.91
CA THR A 70 2.81 4.39 6.42
C THR A 70 1.58 3.52 6.15
N SER A 71 1.74 2.31 5.61
CA SER A 71 0.62 1.39 5.36
C SER A 71 -0.03 0.91 6.67
N VAL A 72 0.77 0.58 7.68
CA VAL A 72 0.30 0.15 9.01
C VAL A 72 -0.47 1.28 9.70
N GLU A 73 0.07 2.50 9.72
CA GLU A 73 -0.65 3.65 10.31
C GLU A 73 -1.92 4.00 9.53
N GLY A 74 -1.90 3.88 8.20
CA GLY A 74 -3.07 4.02 7.36
C GLY A 74 -4.16 3.00 7.70
N ALA A 75 -3.80 1.72 7.82
CA ALA A 75 -4.71 0.65 8.21
C ALA A 75 -5.25 0.88 9.63
N ARG A 76 -4.40 1.29 10.58
CA ARG A 76 -4.81 1.60 11.95
C ARG A 76 -5.83 2.74 12.00
N ARG A 77 -5.60 3.82 11.25
CA ARG A 77 -6.57 4.91 11.12
C ARG A 77 -7.91 4.41 10.57
N ILE A 78 -7.88 3.65 9.48
CA ILE A 78 -9.08 3.06 8.85
C ILE A 78 -9.85 2.17 9.84
N SER A 79 -9.17 1.28 10.54
CA SER A 79 -9.79 0.40 11.53
C SER A 79 -10.41 1.16 12.70
N ARG A 80 -9.80 2.27 13.14
CA ARG A 80 -10.35 3.12 14.20
C ARG A 80 -11.56 3.94 13.76
N THR A 81 -11.58 4.44 12.53
CA THR A 81 -12.66 5.30 12.04
C THR A 81 -13.81 4.53 11.39
N GLY A 82 -13.56 3.30 10.92
CA GLY A 82 -14.52 2.52 10.12
C GLY A 82 -14.85 3.15 8.77
N GLN A 83 -14.14 4.21 8.36
CA GLN A 83 -14.45 4.96 7.16
C GLN A 83 -13.67 4.45 5.94
N LEU A 84 -14.41 4.00 4.93
CA LEU A 84 -13.89 3.71 3.60
C LEU A 84 -13.74 5.02 2.81
N ASN A 85 -12.61 5.70 2.96
CA ASN A 85 -12.28 6.88 2.16
C ASN A 85 -11.27 6.53 1.07
N GLY A 86 -11.77 6.13 -0.11
CA GLY A 86 -10.94 5.76 -1.25
C GLY A 86 -10.04 6.89 -1.78
N ALA A 87 -10.42 8.16 -1.59
CA ALA A 87 -9.57 9.30 -1.94
C ALA A 87 -8.36 9.39 -1.00
N CYS A 88 -8.57 9.29 0.32
CA CYS A 88 -7.49 9.28 1.31
C CYS A 88 -6.55 8.08 1.15
N ILE A 89 -7.09 6.89 0.82
CA ILE A 89 -6.27 5.70 0.54
C ILE A 89 -5.35 5.96 -0.66
N ARG A 90 -5.90 6.43 -1.79
CA ARG A 90 -5.11 6.75 -2.98
C ARG A 90 -4.06 7.82 -2.70
N GLU A 91 -4.43 8.89 -2.00
CA GLU A 91 -3.50 9.95 -1.61
C GLU A 91 -2.38 9.43 -0.72
N THR A 92 -2.68 8.56 0.25
CA THR A 92 -1.67 7.90 1.10
C THR A 92 -0.64 7.15 0.25
N VAL A 93 -1.09 6.41 -0.77
CA VAL A 93 -0.17 5.69 -1.66
C VAL A 93 0.61 6.66 -2.57
N VAL A 94 0.02 7.76 -3.02
CA VAL A 94 0.75 8.82 -3.74
C VAL A 94 1.89 9.36 -2.86
N MET A 95 1.60 9.66 -1.60
CA MET A 95 2.61 10.15 -0.65
C MET A 95 3.75 9.16 -0.42
N ILE A 96 3.45 7.85 -0.34
CA ILE A 96 4.49 6.80 -0.28
C ILE A 96 5.40 6.87 -1.51
N LEU A 97 4.83 6.94 -2.72
CA LEU A 97 5.61 6.99 -3.96
C LEU A 97 6.47 8.26 -4.07
N LEU A 98 5.94 9.41 -3.62
CA LEU A 98 6.70 10.65 -3.53
C LEU A 98 7.87 10.54 -2.56
N GLY A 99 7.65 9.92 -1.39
CA GLY A 99 8.71 9.69 -0.41
C GLY A 99 9.79 8.73 -0.92
N LEU A 100 9.48 7.88 -1.90
CA LEU A 100 10.44 7.07 -2.65
C LEU A 100 11.12 7.82 -3.81
N GLY A 101 10.92 9.14 -3.94
CA GLY A 101 11.55 9.97 -4.96
C GLY A 101 10.86 9.99 -6.33
N MET A 102 9.67 9.39 -6.47
CA MET A 102 8.90 9.47 -7.72
C MET A 102 8.31 10.87 -7.91
N LYS A 103 8.27 11.37 -9.16
CA LYS A 103 7.60 12.66 -9.48
C LYS A 103 6.08 12.56 -9.32
N LEU A 104 5.45 13.64 -8.84
CA LEU A 104 4.00 13.68 -8.56
C LEU A 104 3.10 13.24 -9.73
N PRO A 105 3.30 13.69 -10.99
CA PRO A 105 2.46 13.21 -12.10
C PRO A 105 2.57 11.70 -12.31
N ALA A 106 3.78 11.15 -12.25
CA ALA A 106 4.01 9.71 -12.39
C ALA A 106 3.39 8.92 -11.23
N ALA A 107 3.50 9.42 -9.99
CA ALA A 107 2.90 8.80 -8.81
C ALA A 107 1.37 8.72 -8.92
N ARG A 108 0.72 9.80 -9.35
CA ARG A 108 -0.74 9.83 -9.56
C ARG A 108 -1.17 8.83 -10.63
N ILE A 109 -0.46 8.76 -11.76
CA ILE A 109 -0.74 7.79 -12.83
C ILE A 109 -0.57 6.36 -12.32
N ALA A 110 0.52 6.07 -11.61
CA ALA A 110 0.80 4.75 -11.06
C ALA A 110 -0.29 4.29 -10.08
N VAL A 111 -0.76 5.19 -9.22
CA VAL A 111 -1.86 4.91 -8.28
C VAL A 111 -3.19 4.72 -9.01
N ALA A 112 -3.50 5.54 -10.01
CA ALA A 112 -4.72 5.39 -10.81
C ALA A 112 -4.76 4.04 -11.53
N ILE A 113 -3.66 3.62 -12.16
CA ILE A 113 -3.54 2.31 -12.81
C ILE A 113 -3.68 1.18 -11.79
N ALA A 114 -3.02 1.28 -10.63
CA ALA A 114 -3.11 0.25 -9.59
C ALA A 114 -4.54 0.15 -9.01
N TRP A 115 -5.23 1.27 -8.84
CA TRP A 115 -6.62 1.33 -8.39
C TRP A 115 -7.57 0.72 -9.43
N GLN A 116 -7.38 1.02 -10.72
CA GLN A 116 -8.18 0.43 -11.80
C GLN A 116 -8.01 -1.09 -11.83
N ARG A 117 -6.77 -1.60 -11.77
CA ARG A 117 -6.51 -3.05 -11.73
C ARG A 117 -7.19 -3.74 -10.54
N LEU A 118 -7.26 -3.05 -9.40
CA LEU A 118 -7.92 -3.61 -8.22
C LEU A 118 -9.44 -3.67 -8.41
N GLN A 119 -10.03 -2.66 -9.05
CA GLN A 119 -11.45 -2.68 -9.45
C GLN A 119 -11.73 -3.77 -10.48
N ASP A 120 -10.88 -3.92 -11.50
CA ASP A 120 -11.05 -4.94 -12.53
C ASP A 120 -10.97 -6.35 -11.94
N ALA A 121 -10.18 -6.54 -10.89
CA ALA A 121 -10.07 -7.80 -10.16
C ALA A 121 -11.18 -8.02 -9.11
N SER A 122 -12.09 -7.05 -8.90
CA SER A 122 -13.04 -7.04 -7.78
C SER A 122 -13.88 -8.30 -7.64
N GLU A 123 -14.34 -8.87 -8.76
CA GLU A 123 -15.15 -10.11 -8.78
C GLU A 123 -14.42 -11.31 -8.18
N HIS A 124 -13.08 -11.31 -8.21
CA HIS A 124 -12.23 -12.36 -7.66
C HIS A 124 -11.77 -12.06 -6.23
N LEU A 125 -12.15 -10.91 -5.67
CA LEU A 125 -11.76 -10.46 -4.34
C LEU A 125 -12.97 -10.58 -3.40
N HIS A 126 -13.07 -11.70 -2.69
CA HIS A 126 -14.21 -11.97 -1.78
C HIS A 126 -14.43 -10.92 -0.67
N TRP A 127 -13.41 -10.11 -0.38
CA TRP A 127 -13.46 -9.02 0.59
C TRP A 127 -13.83 -7.67 -0.02
N TRP A 128 -13.90 -7.57 -1.36
CA TRP A 128 -14.18 -6.32 -2.05
C TRP A 128 -15.63 -5.90 -1.85
N LYS A 129 -15.82 -4.65 -1.43
CA LYS A 129 -17.13 -4.01 -1.33
C LYS A 129 -17.15 -2.84 -2.30
N PRO A 130 -18.18 -2.69 -3.16
CA PRO A 130 -18.24 -1.61 -4.13
C PRO A 130 -18.03 -0.25 -3.44
N VAL A 131 -17.01 0.48 -3.87
CA VAL A 131 -16.78 1.85 -3.39
C VAL A 131 -17.65 2.75 -4.26
N THR A 132 -18.73 3.30 -3.70
CA THR A 132 -19.48 4.34 -4.39
C THR A 132 -18.51 5.50 -4.67
N PRO A 133 -18.42 6.01 -5.91
CA PRO A 133 -17.68 7.25 -6.13
C PRO A 133 -18.35 8.35 -5.30
N VAL A 134 -17.57 9.06 -4.49
CA VAL A 134 -17.96 10.37 -3.97
C VAL A 134 -17.69 11.39 -5.05
#